data_AF-A0A1C6DHZ0-F1
#
_entry.id   AF-A0A1C6DHZ0-F1
#
_cell.length_a   1.000
_cell.length_b   1.000
_cell.length_c   1.000
_cell.angle_alpha   90.00
_cell.angle_beta   90.00
_cell.angle_gamma   90.00
#
_symmetry.space_group_name_H-M   'P 1'
#
loop_
_entity.id
_entity.type
_entity.pdbx_description
1 polymer ?
#
loop_
_entity_poly.entity_id
_entity_poly.type
_entity_poly.pdbx_seq_one_letter_code
_entity_poly.pdbx_strand_id
1 'polypeptide(L)'
;MVMEILMPALVLGALGLLFGAGLAVASKKFAVEVNPAAEQIRESLPGANCGGCGFAGCDAYAAAVAEGRAPVNGCPVGGAKVAQVISQVMGVEVEETERMVARVACQGTFDKAKKKYLYEGLADCNAAALVSGGDKACKYGCLGLGSCVKACPFDAIHIGEGGIAQVDEEKCVACGNCVVACPKDIIQLIPASKLTMVACRAIEKGRAVRENCVIGCIACGKCEKNCKFDAIHIENNLPVIDYAKCTSCMVCREVCPTHAISANLEKRRQARIDADKCIGCTICKRNCAFGAIEGEVKQKHVVIPSECKGCGVCVSKCPKKAIELV
;
A
#
# COMPACT_ATOMS: atom_id res chain seq x y z
N MET A 1 11.80 -75.31 6.24
CA MET A 1 10.64 -74.67 6.89
C MET A 1 10.98 -73.66 7.98
N VAL A 2 11.32 -74.04 9.23
CA VAL A 2 11.55 -73.03 10.30
C VAL A 2 12.72 -72.10 9.96
N MET A 3 13.84 -72.64 9.47
CA MET A 3 15.03 -71.85 9.10
C MET A 3 14.80 -70.94 7.87
N GLU A 4 13.90 -71.33 6.97
CA GLU A 4 13.59 -70.56 5.75
C GLU A 4 12.73 -69.32 6.01
N ILE A 5 12.00 -69.31 7.13
CA ILE A 5 11.22 -68.14 7.58
C ILE A 5 12.06 -67.30 8.57
N LEU A 6 12.85 -67.96 9.42
CA LEU A 6 13.64 -67.30 10.45
C LEU A 6 14.75 -66.40 9.88
N MET A 7 15.42 -66.83 8.80
CA MET A 7 16.50 -66.04 8.19
C MET A 7 16.02 -64.73 7.55
N PRO A 8 14.97 -64.71 6.70
CA PRO A 8 14.41 -63.46 6.18
C PRO A 8 13.90 -62.54 7.29
N ALA A 9 13.26 -63.10 8.33
CA ALA A 9 12.78 -62.33 9.48
C ALA A 9 13.93 -61.67 10.26
N LEU A 10 15.04 -62.39 10.48
CA LEU A 10 16.24 -61.86 11.13
C LEU A 10 16.91 -60.77 10.29
N VAL A 11 17.02 -60.97 8.98
CA VAL A 11 17.66 -60.00 8.07
C VAL A 11 16.82 -58.72 7.99
N LEU A 12 15.49 -58.83 7.82
CA LEU A 12 14.59 -57.67 7.83
C LEU A 12 14.58 -56.97 9.19
N GLY A 13 14.58 -57.73 10.28
CA GLY A 13 14.67 -57.19 11.64
C GLY A 13 15.98 -56.43 11.88
N ALA A 14 17.11 -56.99 11.47
CA ALA A 14 18.43 -56.37 11.61
C ALA A 14 18.57 -55.11 10.75
N LEU A 15 18.09 -55.13 9.50
CA LEU A 15 18.07 -53.95 8.64
C LEU A 15 17.14 -52.86 9.19
N GLY A 16 15.97 -53.24 9.70
CA GLY A 16 15.05 -52.31 10.37
C GLY A 16 15.67 -51.65 11.60
N LEU A 17 16.38 -52.42 12.43
CA LEU A 17 17.11 -51.91 13.58
C LEU A 17 18.26 -50.98 13.17
N LEU A 18 19.01 -51.34 12.13
CA LEU A 18 20.14 -50.55 11.63
C LEU A 18 19.67 -49.22 11.03
N PHE A 19 18.66 -49.24 10.17
CA PHE A 19 18.10 -48.01 9.59
C PHE A 19 17.35 -47.17 10.62
N GLY A 20 16.61 -47.79 11.54
CA GLY A 20 15.93 -47.10 12.63
C GLY A 20 16.91 -46.39 13.57
N ALA A 21 17.99 -47.08 13.97
CA ALA A 21 19.06 -46.47 14.78
C ALA A 21 19.78 -45.35 14.01
N GLY A 22 20.05 -45.55 12.72
CA GLY A 22 20.64 -44.53 11.85
C GLY A 22 19.78 -43.27 11.75
N LEU A 23 18.47 -43.42 11.54
CA LEU A 23 17.51 -42.31 11.51
C LEU A 23 17.36 -41.63 12.87
N ALA A 24 17.36 -42.38 13.97
CA ALA A 24 17.30 -41.80 15.32
C ALA A 24 18.54 -40.95 15.64
N VAL A 25 19.74 -41.43 15.28
CA VAL A 25 20.99 -40.67 15.43
C VAL A 25 20.98 -39.43 14.53
N ALA A 26 20.57 -39.56 13.27
CA ALA A 26 20.46 -38.44 12.36
C ALA A 26 19.47 -37.39 12.88
N SER A 27 18.28 -37.82 13.31
CA SER A 27 17.24 -36.93 13.86
C SER A 27 17.74 -36.14 15.06
N LYS A 28 18.46 -36.79 15.99
CA LYS A 28 19.00 -36.09 17.19
C LYS A 28 20.19 -35.20 16.86
N LYS A 29 21.05 -35.59 15.91
CA LYS A 29 22.23 -34.81 15.51
C LYS A 29 21.87 -33.57 14.68
N PHE A 30 20.80 -33.65 13.89
CA PHE A 30 20.31 -32.55 13.07
C PHE A 30 19.07 -31.85 13.66
N ALA A 31 18.71 -32.17 14.91
CA ALA A 31 17.66 -31.45 15.63
C ALA A 31 18.11 -29.99 15.80
N VAL A 32 17.39 -29.08 15.16
CA VAL A 32 17.61 -27.63 15.30
C VAL A 32 16.92 -27.17 16.58
N GLU A 33 17.64 -26.48 17.45
CA GLU A 33 17.03 -25.81 18.61
C GLU A 33 16.07 -24.73 18.08
N VAL A 34 14.78 -24.98 18.22
CA VAL A 34 13.73 -24.01 17.85
C VAL A 34 13.58 -23.04 19.01
N ASN A 35 13.86 -21.76 18.76
CA ASN A 35 13.57 -20.72 19.74
C ASN A 35 12.05 -20.71 20.01
N PRO A 36 11.60 -20.97 21.26
CA PRO A 36 10.17 -21.02 21.58
C PRO A 36 9.41 -19.75 21.18
N ALA A 37 10.07 -18.60 21.25
CA ALA A 37 9.50 -17.34 20.80
C ALA A 37 9.29 -17.32 19.27
N ALA A 38 10.21 -17.88 18.49
CA ALA A 38 10.07 -17.95 17.04
C ALA A 38 8.88 -18.84 16.62
N GLU A 39 8.64 -19.94 17.34
CA GLU A 39 7.48 -20.82 17.10
C GLU A 39 6.17 -20.10 17.41
N GLN A 40 6.07 -19.46 18.58
CA GLN A 40 4.89 -18.66 18.95
C GLN A 40 4.60 -17.52 17.97
N ILE A 41 5.65 -16.81 17.53
CA ILE A 41 5.52 -15.78 16.50
C ILE A 41 5.03 -16.42 15.19
N ARG A 42 5.61 -17.56 14.79
CA ARG A 42 5.24 -18.23 13.54
C ARG A 42 3.78 -18.67 13.51
N GLU A 43 3.23 -19.13 14.62
CA GLU A 43 1.82 -19.49 14.75
C GLU A 43 0.88 -18.28 14.61
N SER A 44 1.34 -17.10 15.04
CA SER A 44 0.58 -15.85 14.87
C SER A 44 0.57 -15.31 13.44
N LEU A 45 1.48 -15.78 12.57
CA LEU A 45 1.61 -15.27 11.21
C LEU A 45 0.58 -15.90 10.25
N PRO A 46 0.11 -15.16 9.23
CA PRO A 46 -0.86 -15.67 8.25
C PRO A 46 -0.40 -16.85 7.37
N GLY A 47 0.87 -17.26 7.43
CA GLY A 47 1.40 -18.36 6.61
C GLY A 47 1.48 -18.09 5.10
N ALA A 48 1.28 -16.85 4.66
CA ALA A 48 1.18 -16.49 3.23
C ALA A 48 2.51 -16.58 2.47
N ASN A 49 3.66 -16.59 3.16
CA ASN A 49 5.01 -16.66 2.56
C ASN A 49 5.24 -15.69 1.38
N CYS A 50 4.63 -14.49 1.44
CA CYS A 50 4.61 -13.57 0.32
C CYS A 50 5.89 -12.72 0.17
N GLY A 51 6.79 -12.76 1.15
CA GLY A 51 8.02 -11.96 1.15
C GLY A 51 7.84 -10.45 1.40
N GLY A 52 6.61 -9.97 1.62
CA GLY A 52 6.34 -8.54 1.76
C GLY A 52 6.98 -7.86 2.97
N CYS A 53 7.42 -8.63 3.97
CA CYS A 53 8.21 -8.14 5.10
C CYS A 53 9.73 -8.08 4.82
N GLY A 54 10.18 -8.48 3.62
CA GLY A 54 11.61 -8.54 3.24
C GLY A 54 12.32 -9.86 3.58
N PHE A 55 11.62 -10.83 4.15
CA PHE A 55 12.16 -12.15 4.52
C PHE A 55 11.64 -13.24 3.58
N ALA A 56 12.40 -14.33 3.42
CA ALA A 56 12.08 -15.42 2.49
C ALA A 56 10.75 -16.14 2.76
N GLY A 57 10.20 -16.01 3.98
CA GLY A 57 8.94 -16.63 4.37
C GLY A 57 8.55 -16.28 5.81
N CYS A 58 7.41 -16.79 6.25
CA CYS A 58 6.89 -16.57 7.60
C CYS A 58 7.85 -17.12 8.67
N ASP A 59 8.47 -18.28 8.44
CA ASP A 59 9.45 -18.88 9.38
C ASP A 59 10.70 -18.01 9.50
N ALA A 60 11.22 -17.51 8.39
CA ALA A 60 12.39 -16.63 8.37
C ALA A 60 12.11 -15.29 9.07
N TYR A 61 10.92 -14.73 8.88
CA TYR A 61 10.50 -13.53 9.60
C TYR A 61 10.34 -13.80 11.09
N ALA A 62 9.69 -14.89 11.47
CA ALA A 62 9.47 -15.25 12.87
C ALA A 62 10.80 -15.45 13.64
N ALA A 63 11.75 -16.17 13.03
CA ALA A 63 13.10 -16.32 13.59
C ALA A 63 13.82 -14.97 13.72
N ALA A 64 13.76 -14.11 12.68
CA ALA A 64 14.40 -12.80 12.72
C ALA A 64 13.80 -11.87 13.79
N VAL A 65 12.48 -11.91 14.01
CA VAL A 65 11.83 -11.15 15.09
C VAL A 65 12.26 -11.69 16.45
N ALA A 66 12.25 -13.02 16.65
CA ALA A 66 12.66 -13.65 17.91
C ALA A 66 14.12 -13.34 18.28
N GLU A 67 14.98 -13.09 17.30
CA GLU A 67 16.37 -12.68 17.49
C GLU A 67 16.57 -11.15 17.57
N GLY A 68 15.49 -10.35 17.51
CA GLY A 68 15.56 -8.89 17.54
C GLY A 68 16.13 -8.25 16.26
N ARG A 69 16.25 -9.01 15.17
CA ARG A 69 16.76 -8.56 13.86
C ARG A 69 15.66 -8.00 12.95
N ALA A 70 14.40 -8.11 13.34
CA ALA A 70 13.25 -7.63 12.57
C ALA A 70 12.22 -6.94 13.48
N PRO A 71 11.51 -5.92 12.97
CA PRO A 71 10.48 -5.24 13.74
C PRO A 71 9.25 -6.14 13.92
N VAL A 72 8.60 -6.04 15.08
CA VAL A 72 7.41 -6.83 15.47
C VAL A 72 6.15 -6.49 14.66
N ASN A 73 6.11 -5.32 14.02
CA ASN A 73 5.03 -4.85 13.15
C ASN A 73 5.35 -4.98 11.65
N GLY A 74 6.36 -5.78 11.30
CA GLY A 74 6.87 -5.93 9.94
C GLY A 74 6.01 -6.78 9.01
N CYS A 75 5.01 -7.53 9.49
CA CYS A 75 4.14 -8.35 8.65
C CYS A 75 3.01 -7.51 8.01
N PRO A 76 3.06 -7.19 6.70
CA PRO A 76 2.02 -6.38 6.07
C PRO A 76 0.67 -7.12 5.99
N VAL A 77 0.69 -8.45 5.87
CA VAL A 77 -0.51 -9.29 5.75
C VAL A 77 -1.24 -9.41 7.08
N GLY A 78 -0.50 -9.59 8.18
CA GLY A 78 -1.04 -9.71 9.51
C GLY A 78 -1.50 -8.38 10.12
N GLY A 79 -0.86 -7.28 9.70
CA GLY A 79 -1.17 -5.93 10.15
C GLY A 79 -1.11 -5.76 11.67
N ALA A 80 -1.89 -4.82 12.18
CA ALA A 80 -1.91 -4.46 13.61
C ALA A 80 -2.28 -5.64 14.52
N LYS A 81 -3.17 -6.54 14.08
CA LYS A 81 -3.60 -7.71 14.88
C LYS A 81 -2.44 -8.65 15.18
N VAL A 82 -1.66 -8.99 14.15
CA VAL A 82 -0.50 -9.86 14.31
C VAL A 82 0.62 -9.14 15.05
N ALA A 83 0.83 -7.85 14.76
CA ALA A 83 1.83 -7.05 15.47
C ALA A 83 1.60 -7.03 16.99
N GLN A 84 0.34 -6.90 17.43
CA GLN A 84 -0.03 -6.96 18.86
C GLN A 84 0.27 -8.31 19.50
N VAL A 85 0.03 -9.42 18.80
CA VAL A 85 0.34 -10.76 19.33
C VAL A 85 1.85 -10.95 19.44
N ILE A 86 2.59 -10.58 18.40
CA ILE A 86 4.06 -10.66 18.39
C ILE A 86 4.66 -9.77 19.48
N SER A 87 4.09 -8.59 19.74
CA SER A 87 4.60 -7.68 20.75
C SER A 87 4.45 -8.22 22.17
N GLN A 88 3.35 -8.94 22.44
CA GLN A 88 3.14 -9.66 23.70
C GLN A 88 4.17 -10.77 23.89
N VAL A 89 4.49 -11.53 22.83
CA VAL A 89 5.52 -12.58 22.86
C VAL A 89 6.91 -11.98 23.11
N MET A 90 7.22 -10.85 22.47
CA MET A 90 8.53 -10.19 22.57
C MET A 90 8.66 -9.26 23.79
N GLY A 91 7.57 -8.94 24.49
CA GLY A 91 7.56 -8.02 25.62
C GLY A 91 7.86 -6.56 25.24
N VAL A 92 7.48 -6.13 24.03
CA VAL A 92 7.75 -4.76 23.53
C VAL A 92 6.45 -4.00 23.23
N GLU A 93 6.47 -2.68 23.33
CA GLU A 93 5.37 -1.84 22.86
C GLU A 93 5.35 -1.79 21.33
N VAL A 94 4.16 -1.78 20.74
CA VAL A 94 3.96 -1.64 19.29
C VAL A 94 3.26 -0.35 18.97
N GLU A 95 3.90 0.45 18.14
CA GLU A 95 3.24 1.55 17.46
C GLU A 95 2.34 1.01 16.34
N GLU A 96 1.08 1.46 16.35
CA GLU A 96 0.10 1.11 15.34
C GLU A 96 0.53 1.70 13.99
N THR A 97 0.85 0.84 13.03
CA THR A 97 1.21 1.24 11.67
C THR A 97 -0.05 1.45 10.84
N GLU A 98 -0.09 2.55 10.10
CA GLU A 98 -1.20 2.84 9.22
C GLU A 98 -1.32 1.77 8.13
N ARG A 99 -2.53 1.26 7.90
CA ARG A 99 -2.80 0.29 6.83
C ARG A 99 -2.38 0.87 5.48
N MET A 100 -1.51 0.15 4.76
CA MET A 100 -1.11 0.51 3.41
C MET A 100 -1.96 -0.24 2.37
N VAL A 101 -2.09 0.32 1.17
CA VAL A 101 -2.74 -0.32 0.02
C VAL A 101 -1.96 -0.03 -1.27
N ALA A 102 -1.94 -1.01 -2.18
CA ALA A 102 -1.35 -0.80 -3.49
C ALA A 102 -2.24 0.10 -4.35
N ARG A 103 -1.66 1.05 -5.07
CA ARG A 103 -2.38 1.89 -6.03
C ARG A 103 -1.57 2.10 -7.30
N VAL A 104 -2.28 2.23 -8.41
CA VAL A 104 -1.71 2.33 -9.75
C VAL A 104 -1.61 3.79 -10.18
N ALA A 105 -0.38 4.27 -10.42
CA ALA A 105 -0.05 5.61 -10.84
C ALA A 105 -0.26 5.84 -12.36
N CYS A 106 -1.42 5.41 -12.87
CA CYS A 106 -1.81 5.60 -14.27
C CYS A 106 -3.33 5.69 -14.42
N GLN A 107 -3.81 6.73 -15.10
CA GLN A 107 -5.22 6.86 -15.52
C GLN A 107 -5.38 6.87 -17.05
N GLY A 108 -4.31 6.57 -17.78
CA GLY A 108 -4.26 6.66 -19.24
C GLY A 108 -4.88 5.44 -19.92
N THR A 109 -6.20 5.29 -19.77
CA THR A 109 -7.03 4.28 -20.44
C THR A 109 -6.93 4.36 -21.96
N PHE A 110 -7.45 3.36 -22.68
CA PHE A 110 -7.33 3.29 -24.15
C PHE A 110 -7.89 4.52 -24.90
N ASP A 111 -8.91 5.18 -24.36
CA ASP A 111 -9.48 6.43 -24.88
C ASP A 111 -8.61 7.67 -24.58
N LYS A 112 -7.75 7.60 -23.56
CA LYS A 112 -6.93 8.74 -23.09
C LYS A 112 -5.48 8.70 -23.52
N ALA A 113 -4.92 7.50 -23.72
CA ALA A 113 -3.53 7.30 -24.07
C ALA A 113 -3.40 6.52 -25.38
N LYS A 114 -2.65 7.08 -26.32
CA LYS A 114 -2.45 6.49 -27.65
C LYS A 114 -1.65 5.19 -27.56
N LYS A 115 -1.91 4.29 -28.50
CA LYS A 115 -1.01 3.18 -28.82
C LYS A 115 -0.13 3.58 -30.00
N LYS A 116 1.11 3.09 -30.01
CA LYS A 116 2.03 3.28 -31.15
C LYS A 116 2.00 2.10 -32.13
N TYR A 117 1.59 0.93 -31.66
CA TYR A 117 1.40 -0.27 -32.47
C TYR A 117 0.42 -1.23 -31.74
N LEU A 118 -0.05 -2.28 -32.41
CA LEU A 118 -0.82 -3.36 -31.79
C LEU A 118 0.14 -4.47 -31.36
N TYR A 119 0.17 -4.80 -30.06
CA TYR A 119 1.01 -5.88 -29.57
C TYR A 119 0.29 -7.22 -29.66
N GLU A 120 0.83 -8.12 -30.48
CA GLU A 120 0.38 -9.50 -30.62
C GLU A 120 1.49 -10.42 -30.10
N GLY A 121 1.45 -10.68 -28.79
CA GLY A 121 2.47 -11.49 -28.12
C GLY A 121 1.94 -12.08 -26.82
N LEU A 122 2.85 -12.52 -25.96
CA LEU A 122 2.49 -13.07 -24.66
C LEU A 122 1.73 -12.02 -23.83
N ALA A 123 0.59 -12.40 -23.25
CA ALA A 123 -0.16 -11.55 -22.33
C ALA A 123 0.60 -11.38 -21.01
N ASP A 124 1.69 -10.61 -21.05
CA ASP A 124 2.57 -10.29 -19.94
C ASP A 124 3.26 -8.93 -20.15
N CYS A 125 3.19 -8.05 -19.15
CA CYS A 125 3.78 -6.73 -19.22
C CYS A 125 5.30 -6.78 -19.36
N ASN A 126 6.00 -7.74 -18.76
CA ASN A 126 7.46 -7.83 -18.84
C ASN A 126 7.88 -8.21 -20.26
N ALA A 127 7.19 -9.18 -20.87
CA ALA A 127 7.42 -9.53 -22.28
C ALA A 127 7.17 -8.35 -23.22
N ALA A 128 6.04 -7.66 -23.06
CA ALA A 128 5.73 -6.49 -23.89
C ALA A 128 6.70 -5.33 -23.67
N ALA A 129 7.17 -5.11 -22.44
CA ALA A 129 8.14 -4.05 -22.13
C ALA A 129 9.47 -4.22 -22.89
N LEU A 130 9.88 -5.44 -23.23
CA LEU A 130 11.07 -5.69 -24.05
C LEU A 130 10.89 -5.23 -25.50
N VAL A 131 9.66 -5.19 -26.01
CA VAL A 131 9.34 -4.76 -27.37
C VAL A 131 9.12 -3.24 -27.37
N SER A 132 10.24 -2.50 -27.45
CA SER A 132 10.23 -1.03 -27.47
C SER A 132 9.53 -0.39 -26.26
N GLY A 133 9.47 -1.05 -25.10
CA GLY A 133 8.78 -0.52 -23.92
C GLY A 133 7.26 -0.77 -23.89
N GLY A 134 6.72 -1.72 -24.66
CA GLY A 134 5.28 -2.00 -24.73
C GLY A 134 4.56 -1.20 -25.81
N ASP A 135 3.27 -1.44 -26.02
CA ASP A 135 2.45 -0.90 -27.13
C ASP A 135 1.90 0.51 -26.91
N LYS A 136 1.82 0.94 -25.65
CA LYS A 136 1.37 2.29 -25.30
C LYS A 136 2.41 3.33 -25.75
N ALA A 137 1.95 4.42 -26.35
CA ALA A 137 2.81 5.53 -26.77
C ALA A 137 3.47 6.22 -25.57
N CYS A 138 2.75 6.30 -24.44
CA CYS A 138 3.34 6.71 -23.16
C CYS A 138 4.27 5.62 -22.63
N LYS A 139 5.57 5.94 -22.54
CA LYS A 139 6.63 5.03 -22.07
C LYS A 139 6.46 4.57 -20.62
N TYR A 140 5.73 5.33 -19.82
CA TYR A 140 5.58 5.15 -18.37
C TYR A 140 4.25 4.50 -17.98
N GLY A 141 3.28 4.43 -18.89
CA GLY A 141 1.92 4.02 -18.55
C GLY A 141 1.76 2.50 -18.36
N CYS A 142 0.69 2.11 -17.69
CA CYS A 142 0.30 0.70 -17.55
C CYS A 142 0.08 0.06 -18.92
N LEU A 143 0.65 -1.12 -19.17
CA LEU A 143 0.46 -1.83 -20.44
C LEU A 143 -0.83 -2.66 -20.50
N GLY A 144 -1.47 -2.90 -19.35
CA GLY A 144 -2.74 -3.64 -19.30
C GLY A 144 -2.64 -5.15 -19.50
N LEU A 145 -1.45 -5.75 -19.44
CA LEU A 145 -1.23 -7.18 -19.71
C LEU A 145 -1.13 -8.06 -18.46
N GLY A 146 -1.43 -7.54 -17.27
CA GLY A 146 -1.73 -8.37 -16.10
C GLY A 146 -0.57 -9.03 -15.36
N SER A 147 0.71 -8.64 -15.54
CA SER A 147 1.79 -9.23 -14.72
C SER A 147 1.59 -9.02 -13.22
N CYS A 148 1.04 -7.86 -12.83
CA CYS A 148 0.68 -7.57 -11.44
C CYS A 148 -0.50 -8.42 -10.94
N VAL A 149 -1.43 -8.81 -11.83
CA VAL A 149 -2.54 -9.73 -11.54
C VAL A 149 -2.00 -11.11 -11.23
N LYS A 150 -1.12 -11.64 -12.08
CA LYS A 150 -0.45 -12.93 -11.86
C LYS A 150 0.38 -12.95 -10.56
N ALA A 151 0.96 -11.82 -10.18
CA ALA A 151 1.79 -11.70 -8.98
C ALA A 151 1.00 -11.56 -7.67
N CYS A 152 -0.31 -11.29 -7.73
CA CYS A 152 -1.13 -11.07 -6.54
C CYS A 152 -1.72 -12.40 -6.03
N PRO A 153 -1.31 -12.90 -4.84
CA PRO A 153 -1.88 -14.14 -4.29
C PRO A 153 -3.22 -13.93 -3.57
N PHE A 154 -3.72 -12.68 -3.51
CA PHE A 154 -4.91 -12.29 -2.76
C PHE A 154 -6.08 -11.85 -3.66
N ASP A 155 -5.96 -12.03 -4.98
CA ASP A 155 -7.00 -11.61 -5.94
C ASP A 155 -7.43 -10.14 -5.77
N ALA A 156 -6.46 -9.28 -5.41
CA ALA A 156 -6.70 -7.87 -5.08
C ALA A 156 -6.46 -6.92 -6.26
N ILE A 157 -6.08 -7.42 -7.44
CA ILE A 157 -5.79 -6.57 -8.59
C ILE A 157 -6.27 -7.22 -9.88
N HIS A 158 -6.95 -6.44 -10.72
CA HIS A 158 -7.53 -6.87 -12.00
C HIS A 158 -7.23 -5.85 -13.10
N ILE A 159 -7.29 -6.26 -14.36
CA ILE A 159 -7.24 -5.30 -15.47
C ILE A 159 -8.68 -4.83 -15.75
N GLY A 160 -8.93 -3.54 -15.51
CA GLY A 160 -10.24 -2.95 -15.81
C GLY A 160 -10.46 -2.77 -17.31
N GLU A 161 -11.71 -2.50 -17.70
CA GLU A 161 -12.15 -2.37 -19.10
C GLU A 161 -11.32 -1.35 -19.90
N GLY A 162 -10.86 -0.28 -19.25
CA GLY A 162 -10.01 0.75 -19.85
C GLY A 162 -8.55 0.32 -20.10
N GLY A 163 -8.17 -0.93 -19.81
CA GLY A 163 -6.84 -1.46 -20.04
C GLY A 163 -5.80 -1.08 -18.98
N ILE A 164 -6.25 -0.74 -17.78
CA ILE A 164 -5.40 -0.31 -16.67
C ILE A 164 -5.66 -1.21 -15.47
N ALA A 165 -4.59 -1.56 -14.76
CA ALA A 165 -4.71 -2.31 -13.51
C ALA A 165 -5.49 -1.50 -12.46
N GLN A 166 -6.44 -2.15 -11.80
CA GLN A 166 -7.29 -1.62 -10.75
C GLN A 166 -7.09 -2.49 -9.51
N VAL A 167 -6.92 -1.86 -8.34
CA VAL A 167 -6.70 -2.56 -7.07
C VAL A 167 -7.99 -2.51 -6.26
N ASP A 168 -8.41 -3.67 -5.76
CA ASP A 168 -9.39 -3.80 -4.70
C ASP A 168 -8.71 -3.48 -3.36
N GLU A 169 -9.00 -2.29 -2.82
CA GLU A 169 -8.43 -1.83 -1.55
C GLU A 169 -8.94 -2.61 -0.34
N GLU A 170 -10.01 -3.41 -0.45
CA GLU A 170 -10.52 -4.25 0.65
C GLU A 170 -9.73 -5.55 0.73
N LYS A 171 -9.45 -6.18 -0.42
CA LYS A 171 -8.63 -7.39 -0.50
C LYS A 171 -7.13 -7.14 -0.40
N CYS A 172 -6.66 -5.92 -0.70
CA CYS A 172 -5.25 -5.61 -0.67
C CYS A 172 -4.67 -5.69 0.74
N VAL A 173 -3.59 -6.45 0.88
CA VAL A 173 -2.83 -6.63 2.14
C VAL A 173 -1.43 -6.01 2.08
N ALA A 174 -1.17 -5.14 1.09
CA ALA A 174 0.09 -4.42 0.93
C ALA A 174 1.38 -5.28 0.93
N CYS A 175 1.33 -6.50 0.40
CA CYS A 175 2.51 -7.37 0.31
C CYS A 175 3.60 -6.88 -0.67
N GLY A 176 3.28 -5.96 -1.59
CA GLY A 176 4.26 -5.38 -2.51
C GLY A 176 4.59 -6.22 -3.76
N ASN A 177 4.08 -7.44 -3.90
CA ASN A 177 4.38 -8.29 -5.07
C ASN A 177 4.04 -7.61 -6.41
N CYS A 178 2.94 -6.87 -6.47
CA CYS A 178 2.55 -6.12 -7.65
C CYS A 178 3.48 -4.94 -7.98
N VAL A 179 4.14 -4.36 -6.96
CA VAL A 179 5.15 -3.30 -7.13
C VAL A 179 6.37 -3.88 -7.84
N VAL A 180 6.89 -5.00 -7.34
CA VAL A 180 8.05 -5.69 -7.92
C VAL A 180 7.75 -6.23 -9.33
N ALA A 181 6.55 -6.79 -9.53
CA ALA A 181 6.16 -7.38 -10.82
C ALA A 181 5.87 -6.36 -11.93
N CYS A 182 5.81 -5.05 -11.61
CA CYS A 182 5.46 -4.03 -12.58
C CYS A 182 6.70 -3.51 -13.32
N PRO A 183 6.92 -3.82 -14.62
CA PRO A 183 8.09 -3.34 -15.36
C PRO A 183 8.08 -1.83 -15.65
N LYS A 184 7.01 -1.14 -15.25
CA LYS A 184 6.83 0.30 -15.44
C LYS A 184 6.99 1.11 -14.15
N ASP A 185 7.17 0.43 -13.01
CA ASP A 185 7.32 1.06 -11.70
C ASP A 185 6.24 2.12 -11.39
N ILE A 186 4.98 1.74 -11.66
CA ILE A 186 3.82 2.60 -11.48
C ILE A 186 2.89 2.13 -10.38
N ILE A 187 3.21 1.06 -9.65
CA ILE A 187 2.39 0.60 -8.53
C ILE A 187 3.12 0.96 -7.25
N GLN A 188 2.43 1.61 -6.31
CA GLN A 188 3.03 2.08 -5.06
C GLN A 188 2.13 1.74 -3.88
N LEU A 189 2.73 1.52 -2.72
CA LEU A 189 1.99 1.38 -1.47
C LEU A 189 1.73 2.77 -0.88
N ILE A 190 0.46 3.11 -0.70
CA ILE A 190 0.00 4.39 -0.16
C ILE A 190 -0.85 4.11 1.07
N PRO A 191 -0.80 4.94 2.12
CA PRO A 191 -1.63 4.72 3.29
C PRO A 191 -3.13 4.82 2.93
N ALA A 192 -3.93 3.88 3.44
CA ALA A 192 -5.33 3.71 3.09
C ALA A 192 -6.19 4.92 3.49
N SER A 193 -5.80 5.68 4.53
CA SER A 193 -6.53 6.90 4.90
C SER A 193 -6.36 8.04 3.89
N LYS A 194 -5.33 7.97 3.03
CA LYS A 194 -5.05 9.02 2.06
C LYS A 194 -5.97 8.83 0.87
N LEU A 195 -6.77 9.83 0.57
CA LEU A 195 -7.76 9.78 -0.51
C LEU A 195 -7.27 10.43 -1.81
N THR A 196 -5.99 10.80 -1.88
CA THR A 196 -5.41 11.53 -3.01
C THR A 196 -4.06 10.94 -3.36
N MET A 197 -3.77 10.78 -4.64
CA MET A 197 -2.47 10.34 -5.14
C MET A 197 -2.16 10.94 -6.50
N VAL A 198 -0.88 10.97 -6.87
CA VAL A 198 -0.46 11.33 -8.23
C VAL A 198 -0.59 10.09 -9.10
N ALA A 199 -1.54 10.11 -10.04
CA ALA A 199 -1.85 8.98 -10.91
C ALA A 199 -1.24 9.12 -12.30
N CYS A 200 0.02 9.60 -12.32
CA CYS A 200 0.86 9.72 -13.50
C CYS A 200 2.34 9.58 -13.11
N ARG A 201 3.12 8.93 -13.98
CA ARG A 201 4.57 8.75 -13.85
C ARG A 201 5.35 9.27 -15.07
N ALA A 202 4.71 10.06 -15.93
CA ALA A 202 5.38 10.66 -17.08
C ALA A 202 6.29 11.82 -16.64
N ILE A 203 7.60 11.61 -16.72
CA ILE A 203 8.66 12.59 -16.37
C ILE A 203 8.80 13.69 -17.45
N GLU A 204 8.20 13.49 -18.62
CA GLU A 204 8.14 14.49 -19.69
C GLU A 204 7.24 15.68 -19.30
N LYS A 205 7.31 16.79 -20.03
CA LYS A 205 6.55 18.02 -19.73
C LYS A 205 5.72 18.51 -20.91
N GLY A 206 4.61 19.19 -20.60
CA GLY A 206 3.80 19.92 -21.58
C GLY A 206 3.35 19.08 -22.77
N ARG A 207 3.72 19.53 -23.98
CA ARG A 207 3.31 18.93 -25.26
C ARG A 207 3.76 17.47 -25.41
N ALA A 208 4.97 17.13 -24.96
CA ALA A 208 5.49 15.76 -25.06
C ALA A 208 4.60 14.73 -24.34
N VAL A 209 3.99 15.13 -23.23
CA VAL A 209 3.00 14.28 -22.54
C VAL A 209 1.67 14.28 -23.28
N ARG A 210 1.16 15.46 -23.65
CA ARG A 210 -0.17 15.59 -24.28
C ARG A 210 -0.29 14.94 -25.65
N GLU A 211 0.80 14.84 -26.40
CA GLU A 211 0.82 14.12 -27.67
C GLU A 211 0.53 12.63 -27.49
N ASN A 212 0.88 12.07 -26.32
CA ASN A 212 0.75 10.66 -25.99
C ASN A 212 -0.44 10.34 -25.07
N CYS A 213 -0.79 11.25 -24.15
CA CYS A 213 -1.85 11.06 -23.18
C CYS A 213 -2.53 12.37 -22.75
N VAL A 214 -3.85 12.47 -22.93
CA VAL A 214 -4.62 13.70 -22.62
C VAL A 214 -4.74 13.98 -21.12
N ILE A 215 -4.68 12.95 -20.28
CA ILE A 215 -4.83 13.02 -18.81
C ILE A 215 -3.48 13.04 -18.06
N GLY A 216 -2.36 13.07 -18.80
CA GLY A 216 -1.02 13.01 -18.23
C GLY A 216 -0.64 14.29 -17.46
N CYS A 217 0.26 14.17 -16.49
CA CYS A 217 0.83 15.33 -15.81
C CYS A 217 1.67 16.15 -16.78
N ILE A 218 1.44 17.46 -16.84
CA ILE A 218 2.19 18.37 -17.72
C ILE A 218 3.23 19.23 -16.98
N ALA A 219 3.51 18.90 -15.71
CA ALA A 219 4.48 19.60 -14.86
C ALA A 219 4.20 21.10 -14.65
N CYS A 220 2.93 21.51 -14.56
CA CYS A 220 2.56 22.92 -14.46
C CYS A 220 2.70 23.57 -13.07
N GLY A 221 3.01 22.80 -12.01
CA GLY A 221 3.21 23.31 -10.65
C GLY A 221 1.95 23.83 -9.93
N LYS A 222 0.76 23.82 -10.54
CA LYS A 222 -0.48 24.31 -9.90
C LYS A 222 -0.82 23.59 -8.59
N CYS A 223 -0.56 22.29 -8.52
CA CYS A 223 -0.85 21.47 -7.35
C CYS A 223 0.06 21.83 -6.16
N GLU A 224 1.36 22.04 -6.39
CA GLU A 224 2.32 22.56 -5.41
C GLU A 224 1.93 23.97 -4.94
N LYS A 225 1.71 24.91 -5.87
CA LYS A 225 1.36 26.31 -5.53
C LYS A 225 0.08 26.44 -4.68
N ASN A 226 -0.88 25.53 -4.82
CA ASN A 226 -2.15 25.57 -4.09
C ASN A 226 -2.16 24.72 -2.82
N CYS A 227 -1.07 24.01 -2.51
CA CYS A 227 -0.97 23.25 -1.29
C CYS A 227 -0.76 24.18 -0.09
N LYS A 228 -1.69 24.15 0.86
CA LYS A 228 -1.61 24.95 2.10
C LYS A 228 -0.82 24.25 3.22
N PHE A 229 -0.29 23.05 2.94
CA PHE A 229 0.32 22.16 3.93
C PHE A 229 1.75 21.76 3.56
N ASP A 230 2.33 22.34 2.51
CA ASP A 230 3.69 22.02 2.06
C ASP A 230 3.89 20.50 1.83
N ALA A 231 2.83 19.84 1.36
CA ALA A 231 2.75 18.38 1.26
C ALA A 231 2.94 17.85 -0.17
N ILE A 232 3.18 18.71 -1.16
CA ILE A 232 3.34 18.30 -2.55
C ILE A 232 4.33 19.19 -3.26
N HIS A 233 5.35 18.59 -3.86
CA HIS A 233 6.43 19.28 -4.57
C HIS A 233 6.62 18.71 -5.97
N ILE A 234 7.02 19.55 -6.93
CA ILE A 234 7.41 19.08 -8.26
C ILE A 234 8.87 18.63 -8.22
N GLU A 235 9.09 17.34 -8.39
CA GLU A 235 10.41 16.72 -8.51
C GLU A 235 10.50 15.98 -9.84
N ASN A 236 11.56 16.23 -10.62
CA ASN A 236 11.72 15.61 -11.95
C ASN A 236 10.47 15.74 -12.83
N ASN A 237 9.88 16.95 -12.89
CA ASN A 237 8.64 17.27 -13.62
C ASN A 237 7.37 16.50 -13.14
N LEU A 238 7.43 15.77 -12.04
CA LEU A 238 6.31 15.06 -11.47
C LEU A 238 5.96 15.58 -10.08
N PRO A 239 4.68 15.70 -9.73
CA PRO A 239 4.30 15.94 -8.35
C PRO A 239 4.65 14.71 -7.50
N VAL A 240 5.26 14.96 -6.35
CA VAL A 240 5.54 14.00 -5.28
C VAL A 240 4.81 14.48 -4.03
N ILE A 241 4.01 13.60 -3.42
CA ILE A 241 3.21 13.92 -2.24
C ILE A 241 3.92 13.37 -1.01
N ASP A 242 4.19 14.24 -0.04
CA ASP A 242 4.54 13.85 1.32
C ASP A 242 3.24 13.50 2.08
N TYR A 243 3.00 12.20 2.27
CA TYR A 243 1.81 11.72 2.95
C TYR A 243 1.80 11.99 4.46
N ALA A 244 2.95 12.29 5.08
CA ALA A 244 2.99 12.68 6.49
C ALA A 244 2.39 14.08 6.68
N LYS A 245 2.63 15.00 5.74
CA LYS A 245 2.06 16.36 5.75
C LYS A 245 0.68 16.46 5.09
N CYS A 246 0.37 15.55 4.17
CA CYS A 246 -0.87 15.62 3.39
C CYS A 246 -2.12 15.35 4.25
N THR A 247 -3.03 16.32 4.28
CA THR A 247 -4.32 16.25 4.99
C THR A 247 -5.47 15.68 4.15
N SER A 248 -5.21 15.22 2.93
CA SER A 248 -6.23 14.74 1.98
C SER A 248 -7.33 15.77 1.67
N CYS A 249 -7.00 17.07 1.65
CA CYS A 249 -7.94 18.13 1.31
C CYS A 249 -8.37 18.16 -0.18
N MET A 250 -7.67 17.39 -1.03
CA MET A 250 -7.95 17.22 -2.47
C MET A 250 -7.93 18.50 -3.32
N VAL A 251 -7.47 19.64 -2.79
CA VAL A 251 -7.34 20.89 -3.58
C VAL A 251 -6.44 20.69 -4.79
N CYS A 252 -5.38 19.89 -4.66
CA CYS A 252 -4.50 19.56 -5.77
C CYS A 252 -5.23 18.84 -6.93
N ARG A 253 -6.27 18.03 -6.64
CA ARG A 253 -7.13 17.40 -7.65
C ARG A 253 -8.01 18.44 -8.36
N GLU A 254 -8.57 19.39 -7.62
CA GLU A 254 -9.47 20.44 -8.14
C GLU A 254 -8.73 21.35 -9.12
N VAL A 255 -7.51 21.78 -8.76
CA VAL A 255 -6.72 22.70 -9.59
C VAL A 255 -5.95 22.02 -10.73
N CYS A 256 -5.94 20.68 -10.79
CA CYS A 256 -5.18 19.93 -11.79
C CYS A 256 -5.89 19.97 -13.16
N PRO A 257 -5.34 20.68 -14.17
CA PRO A 257 -6.03 20.90 -15.45
C PRO A 257 -6.10 19.64 -16.31
N THR A 258 -5.22 18.67 -16.07
CA THR A 258 -5.22 17.39 -16.79
C THR A 258 -5.78 16.25 -15.96
N HIS A 259 -6.20 16.51 -14.71
CA HIS A 259 -6.74 15.47 -13.82
C HIS A 259 -5.78 14.29 -13.58
N ALA A 260 -4.47 14.53 -13.70
CA ALA A 260 -3.41 13.56 -13.46
C ALA A 260 -3.26 13.14 -11.99
N ILE A 261 -3.84 13.91 -11.07
CA ILE A 261 -3.96 13.56 -9.65
C ILE A 261 -5.30 12.84 -9.49
N SER A 262 -5.30 11.66 -8.89
CA SER A 262 -6.51 10.91 -8.56
C SER A 262 -6.96 11.28 -7.15
N ALA A 263 -8.25 11.51 -6.95
CA ALA A 263 -8.86 11.63 -5.64
C ALA A 263 -10.36 11.30 -5.69
N ASN A 264 -10.90 10.76 -4.61
CA ASN A 264 -12.34 10.54 -4.46
C ASN A 264 -12.99 11.75 -3.77
N LEU A 265 -13.51 12.69 -4.57
CA LEU A 265 -14.14 13.92 -4.07
C LEU A 265 -15.43 13.66 -3.29
N GLU A 266 -16.14 12.57 -3.56
CA GLU A 266 -17.39 12.20 -2.88
C GLU A 266 -17.14 11.74 -1.45
N LYS A 267 -15.98 11.11 -1.19
CA LYS A 267 -15.53 10.73 0.15
C LYS A 267 -14.86 11.86 0.94
N ARG A 268 -14.93 13.11 0.45
CA ARG A 268 -14.34 14.26 1.15
C ARG A 268 -15.17 14.58 2.40
N ARG A 269 -14.58 14.28 3.57
CA ARG A 269 -15.15 14.66 4.86
C ARG A 269 -15.25 16.17 5.05
N GLN A 270 -16.21 16.63 5.84
CA GLN A 270 -16.39 18.02 6.22
C GLN A 270 -16.33 18.18 7.73
N ALA A 271 -15.82 19.32 8.20
CA ALA A 271 -15.88 19.64 9.62
C ALA A 271 -17.32 19.95 10.05
N ARG A 272 -17.74 19.41 11.20
CA ARG A 272 -18.99 19.75 11.88
C ARG A 272 -18.66 20.26 13.29
N ILE A 273 -19.27 21.37 13.69
CA ILE A 273 -19.09 21.96 15.03
C ILE A 273 -20.33 21.66 15.87
N ASP A 274 -20.11 21.05 17.04
CA ASP A 274 -21.10 20.87 18.09
C ASP A 274 -21.33 22.21 18.81
N ALA A 275 -22.52 22.78 18.63
CA ALA A 275 -22.88 24.07 19.19
C ALA A 275 -22.91 24.06 20.73
N ASP A 276 -23.23 22.94 21.36
CA ASP A 276 -23.32 22.88 22.83
C ASP A 276 -21.93 22.93 23.45
N LYS A 277 -20.97 22.23 22.84
CA LYS A 277 -19.57 22.21 23.31
C LYS A 277 -18.76 23.45 22.90
N CYS A 278 -19.17 24.16 21.86
CA CYS A 278 -18.41 25.30 21.34
C CYS A 278 -18.43 26.50 22.31
N ILE A 279 -17.27 27.06 22.64
CA ILE A 279 -17.12 28.20 23.55
C ILE A 279 -16.84 29.53 22.84
N GLY A 280 -16.83 29.56 21.50
CA GLY A 280 -16.58 30.78 20.74
C GLY A 280 -15.18 31.38 20.88
N CYS A 281 -14.14 30.55 21.01
CA CYS A 281 -12.75 30.97 21.23
C CYS A 281 -11.96 31.40 19.98
N THR A 282 -12.55 31.24 18.80
CA THR A 282 -12.06 31.60 17.44
C THR A 282 -10.77 30.93 16.98
N ILE A 283 -10.25 29.95 17.74
CA ILE A 283 -9.06 29.18 17.37
C ILE A 283 -9.28 28.42 16.06
N CYS A 284 -10.45 27.79 15.88
CA CYS A 284 -10.78 27.07 14.66
C CYS A 284 -10.80 28.00 13.43
N LYS A 285 -11.45 29.17 13.53
CA LYS A 285 -11.52 30.19 12.48
C LYS A 285 -10.12 30.67 12.07
N ARG A 286 -9.26 30.99 13.03
CA ARG A 286 -7.88 31.45 12.78
C ARG A 286 -6.98 30.40 12.13
N ASN A 287 -7.25 29.11 12.34
CA ASN A 287 -6.47 28.01 11.77
C ASN A 287 -7.09 27.44 10.47
N CYS A 288 -8.23 27.97 10.02
CA CYS A 288 -8.86 27.50 8.80
C CYS A 288 -8.16 28.10 7.57
N ALA A 289 -7.35 27.30 6.87
CA ALA A 289 -6.65 27.71 5.65
C ALA A 289 -7.58 28.02 4.46
N PHE A 290 -8.87 27.68 4.57
CA PHE A 290 -9.87 27.78 3.51
C PHE A 290 -10.98 28.79 3.82
N GLY A 291 -10.94 29.47 4.96
CA GLY A 291 -11.98 30.43 5.34
C GLY A 291 -13.37 29.81 5.59
N ALA A 292 -13.44 28.50 5.84
CA ALA A 292 -14.69 27.74 5.94
C ALA A 292 -15.40 27.82 7.31
N ILE A 293 -15.02 28.73 8.20
CA ILE A 293 -15.58 28.83 9.55
C ILE A 293 -16.01 30.26 9.85
N GLU A 294 -17.27 30.41 10.25
CA GLU A 294 -17.87 31.69 10.61
C GLU A 294 -18.20 31.81 12.10
N GLY A 295 -18.38 33.06 12.53
CA GLY A 295 -18.74 33.44 13.89
C GLY A 295 -17.66 34.24 14.63
N GLU A 296 -18.10 35.00 15.62
CA GLU A 296 -17.27 35.95 16.38
C GLU A 296 -16.89 35.41 17.77
N VAL A 297 -16.09 36.19 18.51
CA VAL A 297 -15.70 35.85 19.87
C VAL A 297 -16.94 35.74 20.76
N LYS A 298 -16.99 34.71 21.63
CA LYS A 298 -18.14 34.34 22.49
C LYS A 298 -19.42 33.89 21.76
N GLN A 299 -19.40 33.79 20.43
CA GLN A 299 -20.50 33.22 19.65
C GLN A 299 -20.20 31.77 19.25
N LYS A 300 -21.25 30.97 19.06
CA LYS A 300 -21.10 29.60 18.52
C LYS A 300 -20.66 29.70 17.06
N HIS A 301 -19.71 28.86 16.67
CA HIS A 301 -19.14 28.86 15.31
C HIS A 301 -19.82 27.82 14.45
N VAL A 302 -19.91 28.12 13.15
CA VAL A 302 -20.53 27.27 12.14
C VAL A 302 -19.54 27.06 11.00
N VAL A 303 -19.63 25.90 10.34
CA VAL A 303 -18.82 25.56 9.17
C VAL A 303 -19.60 25.86 7.92
N ILE A 304 -18.98 26.55 6.95
CA ILE A 304 -19.52 26.80 5.63
C ILE A 304 -19.18 25.58 4.75
N PRO A 305 -20.15 24.72 4.38
CA PRO A 305 -19.85 23.44 3.73
C PRO A 305 -19.16 23.59 2.37
N SER A 306 -19.52 24.61 1.59
CA SER A 306 -18.95 24.86 0.25
C SER A 306 -17.45 25.16 0.27
N GLU A 307 -16.96 25.80 1.34
CA GLU A 307 -15.55 26.18 1.49
C GLU A 307 -14.74 25.12 2.25
N CYS A 308 -15.41 24.20 2.96
CA CYS A 308 -14.76 23.21 3.78
C CYS A 308 -14.09 22.12 2.92
N LYS A 309 -12.75 22.13 2.91
CA LYS A 309 -11.94 21.12 2.21
C LYS A 309 -11.58 19.90 3.06
N GLY A 310 -12.13 19.77 4.27
CA GLY A 310 -11.98 18.54 5.07
C GLY A 310 -10.60 18.27 5.69
N CYS A 311 -9.70 19.26 5.74
CA CYS A 311 -8.32 19.06 6.18
C CYS A 311 -8.13 18.70 7.67
N GLY A 312 -9.16 18.84 8.51
CA GLY A 312 -9.13 18.46 9.92
C GLY A 312 -8.29 19.35 10.85
N VAL A 313 -7.64 20.41 10.35
CA VAL A 313 -6.82 21.30 11.20
C VAL A 313 -7.64 21.96 12.32
N CYS A 314 -8.89 22.33 12.03
CA CYS A 314 -9.78 22.88 13.06
C CYS A 314 -10.10 21.87 14.17
N VAL A 315 -10.20 20.57 13.83
CA VAL A 315 -10.45 19.48 14.79
C VAL A 315 -9.27 19.34 15.74
N SER A 316 -8.04 19.26 15.21
CA SER A 316 -6.84 19.09 16.04
C SER A 316 -6.54 20.30 16.94
N LYS A 317 -7.01 21.50 16.56
CA LYS A 317 -6.79 22.74 17.33
C LYS A 317 -7.93 23.09 18.29
N CYS A 318 -9.05 22.37 18.29
CA CYS A 318 -10.19 22.70 19.15
C CYS A 318 -9.93 22.29 20.62
N PRO A 319 -9.81 23.23 21.57
CA PRO A 319 -9.48 22.91 22.96
C PRO A 319 -10.60 22.17 23.69
N LYS A 320 -11.85 22.30 23.21
CA LYS A 320 -13.03 21.63 23.79
C LYS A 320 -13.46 20.38 23.02
N LYS A 321 -12.68 19.96 22.01
CA LYS A 321 -13.01 18.82 21.13
C LYS A 321 -14.46 18.91 20.60
N ALA A 322 -14.91 20.12 20.31
CA ALA A 322 -16.26 20.43 19.83
C ALA A 322 -16.42 20.27 18.30
N ILE A 323 -15.40 19.74 17.60
CA ILE A 323 -15.38 19.66 16.14
C ILE A 323 -15.01 18.23 15.75
N GLU A 324 -15.71 17.69 14.77
CA GLU A 324 -15.43 16.38 14.18
C GLU A 324 -15.41 16.45 12.65
N LEU A 325 -14.82 15.46 11.99
CA LEU A 325 -14.91 15.29 10.54
C LEU A 325 -15.98 14.25 10.24
N VAL A 326 -17.04 14.67 9.55
CA VAL A 326 -18.15 13.83 9.06
C VAL A 326 -18.02 13.56 7.58
#